data_AF-A0A2G6Q540-F1
#
_entry.id   AF-A0A2G6Q540-F1
#
_cell.length_a   1.000
_cell.length_b   1.000
_cell.length_c   1.000
_cell.angle_alpha   90.00
_cell.angle_beta   90.00
_cell.angle_gamma   90.00
#
_symmetry.space_group_name_H-M   'P 1'
#
loop_
_entity.id
_entity.type
_entity.pdbx_description
1 polymer ?
#
loop_
_entity_poly.entity_id
_entity_poly.type
_entity_poly.pdbx_seq_one_letter_code
_entity_poly.pdbx_strand_id
1 'polypeptide(L)'
;MKMISIILYLVIFSIIVFLIEIFLWMKKKELTAPALKRVIGASICFLSLGVLLILKDTVTATYTNVNPFFIQEAEFSIGFLAAIILGFILLISTLTAIRH
;
A
#
# COMPACT_ATOMS: atom_id res chain seq x y z
N MET A 1 -3.78 -5.12 -17.85
CA MET A 1 -3.15 -6.29 -17.20
C MET A 1 -2.31 -5.96 -15.96
N LYS A 2 -1.52 -4.89 -15.90
CA LYS A 2 -0.65 -4.60 -14.73
C LYS A 2 -1.37 -4.28 -13.40
N MET A 3 -2.48 -3.55 -13.43
CA MET A 3 -3.14 -3.06 -12.22
C MET A 3 -3.83 -4.18 -11.40
N ILE A 4 -4.49 -5.11 -12.09
CA ILE A 4 -5.14 -6.28 -11.47
C ILE A 4 -4.11 -7.19 -10.80
N SER A 5 -2.94 -7.41 -11.42
CA SER A 5 -1.85 -8.16 -10.78
C SER A 5 -1.36 -7.50 -9.50
N ILE A 6 -1.13 -6.18 -9.50
CA ILE A 6 -0.67 -5.44 -8.31
C ILE A 6 -1.70 -5.58 -7.17
N ILE A 7 -2.98 -5.46 -7.50
CA ILE A 7 -4.06 -5.65 -6.54
C ILE A 7 -4.03 -7.06 -5.96
N LEU A 8 -3.89 -8.09 -6.81
CA LEU A 8 -3.86 -9.48 -6.37
C LEU A 8 -2.65 -9.76 -5.45
N TYR A 9 -1.47 -9.21 -5.76
CA TYR A 9 -0.30 -9.32 -4.89
C TYR A 9 -0.50 -8.68 -3.52
N LEU A 10 -1.17 -7.52 -3.46
CA LEU A 10 -1.48 -6.86 -2.21
C LEU A 10 -2.51 -7.63 -1.38
N VAL A 11 -3.53 -8.23 -2.01
CA VAL A 11 -4.46 -9.14 -1.33
C VAL A 11 -3.71 -10.32 -0.71
N ILE A 12 -2.86 -10.99 -1.49
CA ILE A 12 -2.08 -12.14 -1.03
C ILE A 12 -1.17 -11.73 0.14
N PHE A 13 -0.51 -10.57 0.04
CA PHE A 13 0.33 -10.03 1.12
C PHE A 13 -0.47 -9.81 2.41
N SER A 14 -1.62 -9.13 2.34
CA SER A 14 -2.48 -8.92 3.51
C SER A 14 -2.94 -10.24 4.13
N ILE A 15 -3.37 -11.22 3.33
CA ILE A 15 -3.78 -12.54 3.81
C ILE A 15 -2.63 -13.25 4.53
N ILE A 16 -1.42 -13.22 3.98
CA ILE A 16 -0.23 -13.82 4.61
C ILE A 16 0.06 -13.17 5.96
N VAL A 17 0.01 -11.84 6.05
CA VAL A 17 0.22 -11.13 7.32
C VAL A 17 -0.83 -11.53 8.36
N PHE A 18 -2.11 -11.60 7.98
CA PHE A 18 -3.17 -12.08 8.87
C PHE A 18 -2.91 -13.52 9.33
N LEU A 19 -2.54 -14.43 8.43
CA LEU A 19 -2.24 -15.82 8.76
C LEU A 19 -1.07 -15.96 9.73
N ILE A 20 0.01 -15.21 9.52
CA ILE A 20 1.18 -15.22 10.41
C ILE A 20 0.80 -14.74 11.81
N GLU A 21 0.05 -13.64 11.91
CA GLU A 21 -0.36 -13.08 13.20
C GLU A 21 -1.39 -14.00 13.91
N ILE A 22 -2.32 -14.63 13.19
CA ILE A 22 -3.25 -15.64 13.73
C ILE A 22 -2.47 -16.86 14.24
N PHE A 23 -1.48 -17.34 13.49
CA PHE A 23 -0.67 -18.49 13.89
C PHE A 23 0.19 -18.18 15.13
N LEU A 24 0.77 -16.98 15.20
CA LEU A 24 1.50 -16.51 16.37
C LEU A 24 0.57 -16.36 17.58
N TRP A 25 -0.64 -15.84 17.39
CA TRP A 25 -1.65 -15.72 18.43
C TRP A 25 -2.10 -17.10 18.95
N MET A 26 -2.33 -18.07 18.06
CA MET A 26 -2.65 -19.46 18.43
C MET A 26 -1.54 -20.10 19.27
N LYS A 27 -0.27 -19.80 18.96
CA LYS A 27 0.89 -20.38 19.65
C LYS A 27 1.19 -19.72 20.99
N LYS A 28 1.09 -18.39 21.08
CA LYS A 28 1.48 -17.65 22.28
C LYS A 28 0.31 -17.23 23.17
N LYS A 29 -0.93 -17.28 22.67
CA LYS A 29 -2.16 -16.74 23.28
C LYS A 29 -2.08 -15.26 23.70
N GLU A 30 -1.03 -14.56 23.30
CA GLU A 30 -0.78 -13.16 23.64
C GLU A 30 -0.72 -12.35 22.35
N LEU A 31 -1.48 -11.25 22.32
CA LEU A 31 -1.45 -10.28 21.24
C LEU A 31 -0.52 -9.14 21.65
N THR A 32 0.74 -9.21 21.21
CA THR A 32 1.71 -8.17 21.54
C THR A 32 1.34 -6.84 20.86
N ALA A 33 1.68 -5.70 21.47
CA ALA A 33 1.42 -4.38 20.88
C ALA A 33 2.00 -4.20 19.45
N PRO A 34 3.18 -4.75 19.10
CA PRO A 34 3.68 -4.76 17.72
C PRO A 34 2.81 -5.58 16.76
N ALA A 35 2.30 -6.74 17.19
CA ALA A 35 1.39 -7.57 16.40
C ALA A 35 0.08 -6.83 16.09
N LEU A 36 -0.49 -6.16 17.09
CA LEU A 36 -1.70 -5.34 16.91
C LEU A 36 -1.48 -4.22 15.87
N LYS A 37 -0.33 -3.53 15.91
CA LYS A 37 0.01 -2.50 14.91
C LYS A 37 0.09 -3.08 13.49
N ARG A 38 0.66 -4.29 13.32
CA ARG A 38 0.74 -4.97 12.01
C ARG A 38 -0.63 -5.35 11.47
N VAL A 39 -1.50 -5.89 12.33
CA VAL A 39 -2.88 -6.24 11.98
C VAL A 39 -3.68 -5.00 11.55
N ILE A 40 -3.55 -3.88 12.27
CA ILE A 40 -4.18 -2.61 11.90
C ILE A 40 -3.68 -2.15 10.52
N GLY A 41 -2.37 -2.19 10.29
CA GLY A 41 -1.78 -1.83 9.00
C GLY A 41 -2.28 -2.71 7.84
N ALA A 42 -2.36 -4.03 8.06
CA ALA A 42 -2.88 -4.98 7.08
C ALA A 42 -4.37 -4.75 6.77
N SER A 43 -5.19 -4.46 7.80
CA SER A 43 -6.60 -4.11 7.65
C SER A 43 -6.80 -2.83 6.84
N ILE A 44 -6.02 -1.77 7.14
CA ILE A 44 -6.07 -0.51 6.38
C ILE A 44 -5.70 -0.78 4.92
N CYS A 45 -4.63 -1.53 4.67
CA CYS A 45 -4.20 -1.88 3.32
C CYS A 45 -5.30 -2.63 2.55
N PHE A 46 -5.97 -3.59 3.21
CA PHE A 46 -7.06 -4.36 2.61
C PHE A 46 -8.30 -3.50 2.29
N LEU A 47 -8.71 -2.62 3.22
CA LEU A 47 -9.84 -1.71 3.00
C LEU A 47 -9.55 -0.70 1.90
N SER A 48 -8.36 -0.07 1.91
CA SER A 48 -7.94 0.84 0.86
C SER A 48 -7.92 0.16 -0.51
N LEU A 49 -7.54 -1.12 -0.56
CA LEU A 49 -7.56 -1.90 -1.80
C LEU A 49 -8.99 -2.15 -2.31
N GLY A 50 -9.93 -2.47 -1.41
CA GLY A 50 -11.34 -2.64 -1.75
C GLY A 50 -11.94 -1.36 -2.32
N VAL A 51 -11.66 -0.22 -1.70
CA VAL A 51 -12.09 1.11 -2.20
C VAL A 51 -11.47 1.39 -3.57
N LEU A 52 -10.17 1.12 -3.75
CA LEU A 52 -9.48 1.32 -5.01
C LEU A 52 -10.06 0.45 -6.14
N LEU A 53 -10.46 -0.78 -5.83
CA LEU A 53 -11.10 -1.69 -6.78
C LEU A 53 -12.45 -1.17 -7.27
N ILE A 54 -13.28 -0.66 -6.35
CA ILE A 54 -14.59 -0.09 -6.67
C ILE A 54 -14.42 1.19 -7.50
N LEU A 55 -13.45 2.04 -7.14
CA LEU A 55 -13.22 3.33 -7.79
C LEU A 55 -12.23 3.25 -8.96
N LYS A 56 -11.79 2.07 -9.39
CA LYS A 56 -10.65 1.91 -10.31
C LYS A 56 -10.87 2.69 -11.61
N ASP A 57 -12.08 2.65 -12.15
CA ASP A 57 -12.40 3.21 -13.46
C ASP A 57 -12.45 4.73 -13.38
N THR A 58 -13.03 5.27 -12.31
CA THR A 58 -13.02 6.70 -12.00
C THR A 58 -11.60 7.22 -11.76
N VAL A 59 -10.79 6.51 -10.97
CA VAL A 59 -9.40 6.89 -10.70
C VAL A 59 -8.56 6.85 -11.97
N THR A 60 -8.75 5.82 -12.80
CA THR A 60 -8.06 5.69 -14.09
C THR A 60 -8.44 6.84 -15.03
N ALA A 61 -9.74 7.15 -15.14
CA ALA A 61 -10.21 8.25 -15.97
C ALA A 61 -9.65 9.60 -15.51
N THR A 62 -9.69 9.88 -14.20
CA THR A 62 -9.11 11.10 -13.63
C THR A 62 -7.61 11.18 -13.88
N TYR A 63 -6.87 10.08 -13.68
CA TYR A 63 -5.43 10.04 -13.98
C TYR A 63 -5.17 10.34 -15.46
N THR A 64 -5.89 9.71 -16.38
CA THR A 64 -5.72 9.93 -17.82
C THR A 64 -6.02 11.37 -18.24
N ASN A 65 -6.97 12.04 -17.59
CA ASN A 65 -7.32 13.42 -17.90
C ASN A 65 -6.36 14.45 -17.27
N VAL A 66 -5.86 14.19 -16.06
CA VAL A 66 -5.06 15.14 -15.28
C VAL A 66 -3.56 14.96 -15.52
N ASN A 67 -3.10 13.74 -15.79
CA ASN A 67 -1.68 13.46 -16.02
C ASN A 67 -1.06 14.26 -17.20
N PRO A 68 -1.75 14.50 -18.33
CA PRO A 68 -1.23 15.36 -19.40
C PRO A 68 -0.98 16.81 -18.93
N PHE A 69 -1.86 17.36 -18.09
CA PHE A 69 -1.69 18.71 -17.53
C PHE A 69 -0.42 18.78 -16.65
N PHE A 70 -0.17 17.76 -15.82
CA PHE A 70 1.05 17.70 -15.02
C PHE A 70 2.32 17.58 -15.88
N ILE A 71 2.26 16.79 -16.95
CA ILE A 71 3.39 16.67 -17.88
C ILE A 71 3.65 18.02 -18.57
N GLN A 72 2.60 18.76 -18.92
CA GLN A 72 2.72 20.04 -19.62
C GLN A 72 3.22 21.17 -18.72
N GLU A 73 2.73 21.26 -17.48
CA GLU A 73 3.04 22.38 -16.58
C GLU A 73 4.27 22.12 -15.69
N ALA A 74 4.50 20.86 -15.31
CA ALA A 74 5.53 20.49 -14.35
C ALA A 74 6.65 19.65 -14.98
N GLU A 75 6.56 19.32 -16.27
CA GLU A 75 7.50 18.44 -17.00
C GLU A 75 7.63 17.01 -16.43
N PHE A 76 6.79 16.62 -15.47
CA PHE A 76 6.77 15.29 -14.89
C PHE A 76 5.37 14.69 -14.79
N SER A 77 5.29 13.36 -14.90
CA SER A 77 4.03 12.64 -14.75
C SER A 77 3.61 12.51 -13.28
N ILE A 78 2.29 12.41 -13.03
CA ILE A 78 1.74 12.10 -11.71
C ILE A 78 2.29 10.76 -11.20
N GLY A 79 2.54 9.81 -12.11
CA GLY A 79 3.14 8.52 -11.76
C GLY A 79 4.56 8.65 -11.24
N PHE A 80 5.37 9.53 -11.85
CA PHE A 80 6.73 9.82 -11.39
C PHE A 80 6.73 10.51 -10.02
N LEU A 81 5.84 11.48 -9.80
CA LEU A 81 5.67 12.13 -8.50
C LEU A 81 5.30 11.11 -7.40
N ALA A 82 4.35 10.21 -7.68
CA ALA A 82 3.96 9.17 -6.74
C ALA A 82 5.14 8.23 -6.40
N ALA A 83 5.97 7.89 -7.37
CA ALA A 83 7.15 7.05 -7.15
C ALA A 83 8.20 7.74 -6.25
N ILE A 84 8.44 9.05 -6.44
CA ILE A 84 9.35 9.83 -5.58
C ILE A 84 8.84 9.84 -4.14
N ILE A 85 7.55 10.12 -3.94
CA ILE A 85 6.94 10.16 -2.60
C ILE A 85 7.06 8.79 -1.90
N LEU A 86 6.72 7.70 -2.62
CA LEU A 86 6.87 6.34 -2.11
C LEU A 86 8.33 6.01 -1.75
N GLY A 87 9.27 6.35 -2.63
CA GLY A 87 10.69 6.15 -2.39
C GLY A 87 11.18 6.89 -1.14
N PHE A 88 10.75 8.14 -0.94
CA PHE A 88 11.10 8.93 0.23
C PHE A 88 10.54 8.34 1.53
N ILE A 89 9.28 7.87 1.52
CA ILE A 89 8.67 7.21 2.68
C ILE A 89 9.42 5.92 3.04
N LEU A 90 9.77 5.10 2.04
CA LEU A 90 10.55 3.88 2.24
C LEU A 90 11.94 4.16 2.80
N LEU A 91 12.60 5.22 2.32
CA LEU A 91 13.89 5.67 2.83
C LEU A 91 13.80 6.01 4.33
N ILE A 92 12.81 6.85 4.72
CA ILE A 92 12.59 7.22 6.12
C ILE A 92 12.30 6.00 6.98
N SER A 93 11.43 5.10 6.51
CA SER A 93 11.10 3.87 7.24
C SER A 93 12.32 2.98 7.46
N THR A 94 13.19 2.87 6.46
CA THR A 94 14.43 2.08 6.54
C THR A 94 15.43 2.70 7.49
N LEU A 95 15.67 4.02 7.39
CA LEU A 95 16.54 4.75 8.31
C LEU A 95 16.04 4.64 9.77
N THR A 96 14.73 4.71 9.97
CA THR A 96 14.11 4.53 11.29
C THR A 96 14.31 3.11 11.82
N ALA A 97 14.16 2.10 10.97
CA ALA A 97 14.34 0.70 11.34
C ALA A 97 15.81 0.36 11.66
N ILE A 98 16.78 0.97 10.97
CA ILE A 98 18.22 0.76 11.21
C ILE A 98 18.69 1.49 12.48
N ARG A 99 18.05 2.61 12.84
CA ARG A 99 18.39 3.37 14.05
C ARG A 99 17.95 2.68 15.35
N HIS A 100 17.11 1.66 15.27
CA HIS A 100 16.47 1.00 16.40
C HIS A 100 16.99 -0.43 16.62
#